data_AF-A0A088FUM0-F1
#
_entry.id   AF-A0A088FUM0-F1
#
_cell.length_a   1.000
_cell.length_b   1.000
_cell.length_c   1.000
_cell.angle_alpha   90.00
_cell.angle_beta   90.00
_cell.angle_gamma   90.00
#
_symmetry.space_group_name_H-M   'P 1'
#
loop_
_entity.id
_entity.type
_entity.pdbx_description
1 polymer ?
#
loop_
_entity_poly.entity_id
_entity_poly.type
_entity_poly.pdbx_seq_one_letter_code
_entity_poly.pdbx_strand_id
1 'polypeptide(L)' 'IGTVVMLVGGYLGEAGYINATLGFVIGMAGWFYILYEVFSGEAGKAAAKSGNKALVTAFGAMRMIVTV' A
#
# COMPACT_ATOMS: atom_id res chain seq x y z
N ILE A 1 -0.39 -6.86 5.42
CA ILE A 1 -1.22 -7.76 4.58
C ILE A 1 -1.30 -7.26 3.14
N GLY A 2 -1.62 -5.98 2.89
CA GLY A 2 -1.71 -5.43 1.53
C GLY A 2 -0.51 -5.70 0.62
N THR A 3 0.72 -5.60 1.13
CA THR A 3 1.95 -5.87 0.35
C THR A 3 2.07 -7.33 -0.09
N VAL A 4 1.67 -8.28 0.75
CA VAL A 4 1.66 -9.71 0.42
C VAL A 4 0.61 -9.99 -0.65
N VAL A 5 -0.59 -9.42 -0.51
CA VAL A 5 -1.67 -9.55 -1.51
C VAL A 5 -1.26 -8.95 -2.85
N MET A 6 -0.58 -7.79 -2.82
CA MET A 6 -0.07 -7.12 -4.02
C MET A 6 0.94 -8.00 -4.78
N LEU A 7 1.96 -8.49 -4.07
CA LEU A 7 3.05 -9.26 -4.68
C LEU A 7 2.61 -10.66 -5.10
N VAL A 8 1.83 -11.36 -4.28
CA VAL A 8 1.32 -12.70 -4.60
C VAL A 8 0.31 -12.63 -5.74
N GLY A 9 -0.59 -11.63 -5.74
CA GLY A 9 -1.54 -11.42 -6.84
C GLY A 9 -0.86 -11.15 -8.18
N GLY A 10 0.15 -10.27 -8.18
CA GLY A 10 0.96 -10.00 -9.37
C GLY A 10 1.72 -11.24 -9.85
N TYR A 11 2.42 -11.93 -8.96
CA TYR A 11 3.17 -13.14 -9.29
C TYR A 11 2.29 -14.25 -9.86
N LEU A 12 1.10 -14.49 -9.28
CA LEU A 12 0.18 -15.51 -9.79
C LEU A 12 -0.35 -15.17 -11.18
N GLY A 13 -0.51 -13.87 -11.50
CA GLY A 13 -0.87 -13.41 -12.84
C GLY A 13 0.27 -13.56 -13.85
N GLU A 14 1.50 -13.24 -13.46
CA GLU A 14 2.70 -13.37 -14.32
C GLU A 14 3.10 -14.82 -14.57
N ALA A 15 2.95 -15.69 -13.57
CA ALA A 15 3.24 -17.11 -13.68
C ALA A 15 2.13 -17.92 -14.38
N GLY A 16 1.03 -17.26 -14.77
CA GLY A 16 -0.08 -17.89 -15.50
C GLY A 16 -0.96 -18.83 -14.67
N TYR A 17 -0.83 -18.81 -13.34
CA TYR A 17 -1.71 -19.57 -12.44
C TYR A 17 -3.13 -19.00 -12.42
N ILE A 18 -3.27 -17.70 -12.64
CA ILE A 18 -4.56 -17.01 -12.82
C ILE A 18 -4.50 -16.12 -14.07
N ASN A 19 -5.66 -15.67 -14.54
CA ASN A 19 -5.73 -14.71 -15.64
C ASN A 19 -4.92 -13.44 -15.30
N ALA A 20 -4.05 -12.99 -16.22
CA ALA A 20 -3.16 -11.84 -15.99
C ALA A 20 -3.92 -10.57 -15.57
N THR A 21 -5.10 -10.32 -16.15
CA THR A 21 -5.96 -9.19 -15.78
C THR A 21 -6.49 -9.32 -14.36
N LEU A 22 -6.82 -10.56 -13.93
CA LEU A 22 -7.26 -10.82 -12.56
C LEU A 22 -6.10 -10.62 -11.56
N GLY A 23 -4.90 -11.10 -11.88
CA GLY A 23 -3.70 -10.85 -11.07
C GLY A 23 -3.38 -9.37 -10.93
N PHE A 24 -3.53 -8.60 -12.03
CA PHE A 24 -3.39 -7.14 -12.01
C PHE A 24 -4.42 -6.46 -11.11
N VAL A 25 -5.70 -6.85 -11.19
CA VAL A 25 -6.77 -6.29 -10.33
C VAL A 25 -6.52 -6.60 -8.86
N ILE A 26 -6.07 -7.81 -8.52
CA ILE A 26 -5.71 -8.18 -7.14
C ILE A 26 -4.50 -7.38 -6.66
N GLY A 27 -3.49 -7.21 -7.52
CA GLY A 27 -2.33 -6.36 -7.27
C GLY A 27 -2.72 -4.93 -6.91
N MET A 28 -3.58 -4.34 -7.73
CA MET A 28 -4.14 -3.00 -7.53
C MET A 28 -4.98 -2.90 -6.26
N ALA A 29 -5.78 -3.91 -5.93
CA ALA A 29 -6.56 -3.93 -4.69
C ALA A 29 -5.66 -3.94 -3.44
N GLY A 30 -4.56 -4.72 -3.47
CA GLY A 30 -3.54 -4.72 -2.42
C GLY A 30 -2.87 -3.35 -2.26
N TRP A 31 -2.55 -2.68 -3.37
CA TRP A 31 -1.98 -1.32 -3.37
C TRP A 31 -2.96 -0.26 -2.82
N PHE A 32 -4.22 -0.25 -3.28
CA PHE A 32 -5.25 0.65 -2.76
C PHE A 32 -5.50 0.47 -1.27
N TYR A 33 -5.46 -0.77 -0.77
CA TYR A 33 -5.55 -1.05 0.66
C TYR A 33 -4.38 -0.43 1.44
N ILE A 34 -3.15 -0.48 0.90
CA ILE A 34 -2.00 0.19 1.52
C ILE A 34 -2.21 1.72 1.55
N LEU A 35 -2.68 2.31 0.45
CA LEU A 35 -2.96 3.75 0.41
C LEU A 35 -4.00 4.15 1.45
N TYR A 36 -5.08 3.38 1.58
CA TYR A 36 -6.09 3.61 2.62
C TYR A 36 -5.47 3.62 4.02
N GLU A 37 -4.63 2.63 4.33
CA GLU A 37 -4.02 2.48 5.66
C GLU A 37 -3.09 3.65 6.03
N VAL A 38 -2.29 4.11 5.07
CA VAL A 38 -1.29 5.18 5.30
C VAL A 38 -1.94 6.57 5.35
N PHE A 39 -3.03 6.80 4.60
CA PHE A 39 -3.71 8.10 4.59
C PHE A 39 -4.80 8.23 5.66
N SER A 40 -5.68 7.22 5.78
CA SER A 40 -6.90 7.29 6.60
C SER A 40 -6.99 6.20 7.68
N GLY A 41 -6.13 5.18 7.60
CA GLY A 41 -6.04 4.10 8.56
C GLY A 41 -5.25 4.45 9.83
N GLU A 42 -4.85 3.40 10.54
CA GLU A 42 -4.22 3.51 11.85
C GLU A 42 -2.82 4.14 11.76
N ALA A 43 -2.08 3.82 10.70
CA ALA A 43 -0.73 4.36 10.47
C ALA A 43 -0.77 5.89 10.31
N GLY A 44 -1.71 6.41 9.52
CA GLY A 44 -1.88 7.84 9.33
C GLY A 44 -2.28 8.58 10.60
N LYS A 45 -3.16 7.98 11.42
CA LYS A 45 -3.59 8.54 12.71
C LYS A 45 -2.46 8.49 13.75
N ALA A 46 -1.68 7.41 13.79
CA ALA A 46 -0.54 7.26 14.69
C ALA A 46 0.55 8.29 14.38
N ALA A 47 0.88 8.51 13.10
CA ALA A 47 1.83 9.54 12.69
C ALA A 47 1.38 10.95 13.12
N ALA A 48 0.10 11.29 12.91
CA ALA A 48 -0.48 12.57 13.32
C ALA A 48 -0.49 12.76 14.85
N LYS A 49 -0.70 11.67 15.61
CA LYS A 49 -0.73 11.70 17.08
C LYS A 49 0.67 11.69 17.72
N SER A 50 1.74 11.44 16.97
CA SER A 50 3.10 11.28 17.53
C SER A 50 3.69 12.55 18.15
N GLY A 51 3.20 13.74 17.78
CA GLY A 51 3.71 15.03 18.25
C GLY A 51 5.11 15.41 17.73
N ASN A 52 5.81 14.50 17.03
CA ASN A 52 7.14 14.72 16.49
C ASN A 52 7.08 15.25 15.05
N LYS A 53 7.47 16.51 14.85
CA LYS A 53 7.47 17.16 13.53
C LYS A 53 8.32 16.44 12.49
N ALA A 54 9.51 15.95 12.87
CA ALA A 54 10.39 15.24 11.95
C ALA A 54 9.76 13.92 11.47
N LEU A 55 9.08 13.21 12.38
CA LEU A 55 8.35 11.98 12.06
C LEU A 55 7.19 12.26 11.11
N VAL A 56 6.40 13.30 11.36
CA VAL A 56 5.28 13.68 10.47
C VAL A 56 5.77 14.06 9.06
N THR A 57 6.88 14.80 8.96
CA THR A 57 7.48 15.14 7.67
C THR A 57 8.00 13.90 6.93
N ALA A 58 8.75 13.02 7.61
CA ALA A 58 9.23 11.77 7.03
C ALA A 58 8.05 10.87 6.57
N PHE A 59 6.98 10.81 7.36
CA PHE A 59 5.77 10.07 7.02
C PHE A 59 5.04 10.65 5.81
N GLY A 60 5.05 11.97 5.64
CA GLY A 60 4.56 12.64 4.43
C GLY A 60 5.36 12.26 3.18
N ALA A 61 6.68 12.19 3.28
CA ALA A 61 7.52 11.72 2.16
C ALA A 61 7.24 10.24 1.83
N MET A 62 7.09 9.38 2.84
CA MET A 62 6.72 7.97 2.63
C MET A 62 5.37 7.82 1.92
N ARG A 63 4.37 8.65 2.26
CA ARG A 63 3.07 8.69 1.55
C ARG A 63 3.23 8.99 0.07
N MET A 64 4.08 9.95 -0.28
CA MET A 64 4.32 10.32 -1.67
C MET A 64 4.95 9.15 -2.45
N ILE A 65 5.96 8.49 -1.88
CA ILE A 65 6.65 7.35 -2.52
C ILE A 65 5.70 6.17 -2.77
N VAL A 66 4.76 5.92 -1.87
CA VAL A 66 3.82 4.80 -2.02
C VAL A 66 2.70 5.14 -3.01
N THR A 67 2.44 6.42 -3.26
CA THR A 67 1.36 6.91 -4.15
C THR A 67 1.82 7.13 -5.59
N VAL A 68 3.06 7.62 -5.78
CA VAL A 68 3.63 8.06 -7.07
C VAL A 68 4.85 7.22 -7.40
#